data_AF-A0A920YUI4-F1
#
_entry.id   AF-A0A920YUI4-F1
#
_cell.length_a   1.000
_cell.length_b   1.000
_cell.length_c   1.000
_cell.angle_alpha   90.00
_cell.angle_beta   90.00
_cell.angle_gamma   90.00
#
_symmetry.space_group_name_H-M   'P 1'
#
loop_
_entity.id
_entity.type
_entity.pdbx_description
1 polymer ?
#
loop_
_entity_poly.entity_id
_entity_poly.type
_entity_poly.pdbx_seq_one_letter_code
_entity_poly.pdbx_strand_id
1 'polypeptide(L)' 'MSLDLKFEQLIKGELKYKSVNLALNLLISRLQRKYAANKTPAELTICLQEMKAFVEKYSSIMTKDIEEIKKL' A
#
# COMPACT_ATOMS: atom_id res chain seq x y z
N MET A 1 -3.41 -15.90 -1.76
CA MET A 1 -3.71 -14.87 -0.75
C MET A 1 -3.61 -13.52 -1.42
N SER A 2 -4.69 -12.74 -1.37
CA SER A 2 -4.82 -11.53 -2.20
C SER A 2 -3.79 -10.47 -1.77
N LEU A 3 -3.02 -9.94 -2.72
CA LEU A 3 -2.15 -8.78 -2.54
C LEU A 3 -2.88 -7.63 -1.84
N ASP A 4 -4.19 -7.55 -2.01
CA ASP A 4 -5.07 -6.57 -1.37
C ASP A 4 -5.06 -6.67 0.16
N LEU A 5 -5.01 -7.88 0.72
CA LEU A 5 -4.91 -8.07 2.18
C LEU A 5 -3.59 -7.51 2.71
N LYS A 6 -2.49 -7.70 1.98
CA LYS A 6 -1.18 -7.16 2.38
C LYS A 6 -1.16 -5.64 2.28
N PHE A 7 -1.74 -5.07 1.23
CA PHE A 7 -1.91 -3.63 1.11
C PHE A 7 -2.79 -3.07 2.23
N GLU A 8 -3.86 -3.77 2.61
CA GLU A 8 -4.72 -3.38 3.71
C GLU A 8 -3.96 -3.34 5.03
N GLN A 9 -3.20 -4.40 5.34
CA GLN A 9 -2.35 -4.48 6.52
C GLN A 9 -1.25 -3.40 6.53
N LEU A 10 -0.69 -3.07 5.37
CA LEU A 10 0.27 -1.97 5.23
C LEU A 10 -0.40 -0.62 5.52
N ILE A 11 -1.59 -0.35 4.99
CA ILE A 11 -2.34 0.90 5.20
C ILE A 11 -2.78 1.03 6.67
N LYS A 12 -3.18 -0.08 7.32
CA LYS A 12 -3.50 -0.13 8.75
C LYS A 12 -2.28 0.06 9.65
N GLY A 13 -1.07 -0.11 9.10
CA GLY A 13 0.19 -0.07 9.85
C GLY A 13 0.49 -1.35 10.64
N GLU A 14 -0.25 -2.43 10.39
CA GLU A 14 -0.02 -3.75 10.98
C GLU A 14 1.25 -4.41 10.40
N LEU A 15 1.52 -4.16 9.11
CA LEU A 15 2.75 -4.54 8.45
C LEU A 15 3.64 -3.33 8.20
N LYS A 16 4.95 -3.53 8.35
CA LYS A 16 5.97 -2.56 7.97
C LYS A 16 6.71 -3.08 6.76
N TYR A 17 6.65 -2.33 5.66
CA TYR A 17 7.44 -2.57 4.47
C TYR A 17 8.19 -1.30 4.12
N LYS A 18 9.48 -1.46 3.75
CA LYS A 18 10.32 -0.37 3.28
C LYS A 18 10.88 -0.76 1.92
N SER A 19 10.33 -0.14 0.89
CA SER A 19 10.77 -0.26 -0.48
C SER A 19 12.10 0.47 -0.70
N VAL A 20 12.85 0.05 -1.71
CA VAL A 20 13.95 0.87 -2.27
C VAL A 20 13.39 2.08 -3.03
N ASN A 21 12.16 1.99 -3.53
CA ASN A 21 11.45 3.08 -4.18
C ASN A 21 10.88 4.08 -3.16
N LEU A 22 11.45 5.28 -3.15
CA LEU A 22 11.01 6.37 -2.28
C LEU A 22 9.54 6.74 -2.48
N ALA A 23 9.04 6.72 -3.72
CA ALA A 23 7.65 7.10 -4.01
C ALA A 23 6.66 6.12 -3.36
N LEU A 24 6.97 4.82 -3.36
CA LEU A 24 6.15 3.81 -2.68
C LEU A 24 6.15 4.01 -1.16
N ASN A 25 7.32 4.28 -0.56
CA ASN A 25 7.41 4.56 0.87
C ASN A 25 6.60 5.80 1.28
N LEU A 26 6.68 6.86 0.48
CA LEU A 26 5.91 8.10 0.69
C LEU A 26 4.42 7.85 0.54
N LEU A 27 4.01 7.06 -0.46
CA LEU A 27 2.62 6.68 -0.65
C LEU A 27 2.09 5.91 0.57
N ILE A 28 2.77 4.85 0.99
CA ILE A 28 2.40 4.06 2.17
C ILE A 28 2.27 4.98 3.40
N SER A 29 3.26 5.82 3.67
CA SER A 29 3.26 6.75 4.81
C SER A 29 2.12 7.77 4.76
N ARG A 30 1.70 8.19 3.55
CA ARG A 30 0.56 9.09 3.36
C ARG A 30 -0.76 8.37 3.57
N LEU A 31 -0.92 7.17 3.01
CA LEU A 31 -2.13 6.35 3.16
C LEU A 31 -2.35 5.92 4.62
N GLN A 32 -1.28 5.53 5.31
CA GLN A 32 -1.32 5.22 6.75
C GLN A 32 -1.81 6.42 7.56
N ARG A 33 -1.28 7.62 7.30
CA ARG A 33 -1.74 8.85 7.99
C ARG A 33 -3.20 9.19 7.67
N LYS A 34 -3.60 9.05 6.40
CA LYS A 34 -4.97 9.29 5.93
C LYS A 34 -5.97 8.35 6.61
N TYR A 35 -5.68 7.05 6.64
CA TYR A 35 -6.48 6.06 7.34
C TYR A 35 -6.47 6.25 8.87
N ALA A 36 -5.32 6.58 9.46
CA ALA A 36 -5.22 6.84 10.89
C ALA A 36 -6.05 8.05 11.35
N ALA A 37 -6.18 9.07 10.50
CA ALA A 37 -7.04 10.23 10.76
C ALA A 37 -8.53 9.86 10.71
N ASN A 38 -8.93 9.00 9.77
CA ASN A 38 -10.32 8.59 9.55
C ASN A 38 -10.40 7.06 9.37
N LYS A 39 -10.47 6.32 10.49
CA LYS A 39 -10.49 4.84 10.52
C LYS A 39 -11.83 4.25 10.07
N THR A 40 -12.33 4.63 8.90
CA THR A 40 -13.58 4.12 8.34
C THR A 40 -13.29 3.08 7.24
N PRO A 41 -14.19 2.11 7.03
CA PRO A 41 -14.06 1.16 5.91
C PRO A 41 -14.04 1.86 4.54
N ALA A 42 -14.78 2.95 4.38
CA ALA A 42 -14.81 3.74 3.15
C ALA A 42 -13.44 4.36 2.84
N GLU A 43 -12.79 4.94 3.85
CA GLU A 43 -11.46 5.53 3.70
C GLU A 43 -10.41 4.46 3.34
N LEU A 44 -10.54 3.28 3.94
CA LEU A 44 -9.68 2.13 3.63
C LEU A 44 -9.84 1.69 2.17
N THR A 45 -11.07 1.63 1.66
CA THR A 45 -11.33 1.32 0.25
C THR A 45 -10.70 2.35 -0.69
N ILE A 46 -10.81 3.64 -0.37
CA ILE A 46 -10.17 4.72 -1.14
C ILE A 46 -8.65 4.55 -1.13
N CYS A 47 -8.05 4.29 0.03
CA CYS A 47 -6.60 4.09 0.14
C CYS A 47 -6.12 2.86 -0.64
N LEU A 48 -6.89 1.76 -0.62
CA LEU A 48 -6.60 0.56 -1.40
C LEU A 48 -6.68 0.81 -2.90
N GLN A 49 -7.69 1.53 -3.37
CA GLN A 49 -7.81 1.91 -4.79
C GLN A 49 -6.63 2.80 -5.23
N GLU A 50 -6.23 3.75 -4.39
CA GLU A 50 -5.09 4.62 -4.67
C GLU A 50 -3.76 3.86 -4.74
N MET A 51 -3.54 2.91 -3.82
CA MET A 51 -2.40 2.00 -3.83
C MET A 51 -2.36 1.17 -5.11
N LYS A 52 -3.50 0.59 -5.51
CA LYS A 52 -3.63 -0.21 -6.73
C LYS A 52 -3.35 0.60 -7.98
N ALA A 53 -3.96 1.78 -8.10
CA ALA A 53 -3.77 2.68 -9.24
C ALA A 53 -2.30 3.11 -9.38
N PHE A 54 -1.61 3.36 -8.26
CA PHE A 54 -0.18 3.64 -8.28
C PHE A 54 0.63 2.45 -8.79
N VAL A 55 0.38 1.27 -8.25
CA VAL A 55 1.11 0.05 -8.62
C VAL A 55 0.87 -0.31 -10.09
N GLU A 56 -0.35 -0.16 -10.59
CA GLU A 56 -0.70 -0.40 -11.99
C GLU A 56 -0.01 0.60 -12.92
N LYS A 57 -0.05 1.90 -12.58
CA LYS A 57 0.60 2.97 -13.34
C LYS A 57 2.12 2.79 -13.44
N TYR A 58 2.74 2.28 -12.39
CA TYR A 58 4.19 2.07 -12.31
C TYR A 58 4.58 0.58 -12.35
N SER A 59 3.73 -0.27 -12.94
CA SER A 59 3.88 -1.72 -12.94
C SER A 59 5.26 -2.20 -13.41
N SER A 60 5.85 -1.53 -14.40
CA SER A 60 7.18 -1.84 -14.94
C SER A 60 8.32 -1.77 -13.93
N ILE A 61 8.20 -0.92 -12.90
CA ILE A 61 9.20 -0.73 -11.84
C ILE A 61 8.76 -1.26 -10.47
N MET A 62 7.46 -1.60 -10.32
CA MET A 62 6.87 -2.08 -9.08
C MET A 62 6.91 -3.61 -8.94
N THR A 63 7.26 -4.36 -9.98
CA THR A 63 7.23 -5.83 -9.98
C THR A 63 7.97 -6.43 -8.78
N LYS A 64 9.18 -5.93 -8.50
CA LYS A 64 10.00 -6.40 -7.38
C LYS A 64 9.35 -6.11 -6.03
N ASP A 65 8.83 -4.89 -5.85
CA ASP A 65 8.15 -4.49 -4.63
C ASP A 65 6.87 -5.31 -4.38
N ILE A 66 6.09 -5.55 -5.43
CA ILE A 66 4.88 -6.38 -5.34
C ILE A 66 5.24 -7.80 -4.92
N GLU A 67 6.30 -8.38 -5.47
CA GLU A 67 6.75 -9.71 -5.08
C GLU A 67 7.23 -9.78 -3.63
N GLU A 68 7.96 -8.78 -3.17
CA GLU A 68 8.39 -8.69 -1.77
C GLU A 68 7.19 -8.53 -0.83
N ILE A 69 6.22 -7.68 -1.18
CA ILE A 69 4.98 -7.49 -0.40
C ILE A 69 4.13 -8.77 -0.36
N LYS A 70 4.11 -9.58 -1.43
CA LYS A 70 3.42 -10.87 -1.45
C LYS A 70 4.04 -11.91 -0.51
N LYS A 71 5.33 -11.76 -0.16
CA LYS A 71 6.07 -12.69 0.70
C LYS A 71 6.02 -12.34 2.19
N LEU A 72 5.65 -11.10 2.52
CA LEU A 72 5.28 -10.70 3.89
C LEU A 72 4.03 -11.45 4.35
#